data_AF-A0A328S5Q7-F1
#
_entry.id   AF-A0A328S5Q7-F1
#
_cell.length_a   1.000
_cell.length_b   1.000
_cell.length_c   1.000
_cell.angle_alpha   90.00
_cell.angle_beta   90.00
_cell.angle_gamma   90.00
#
_symmetry.space_group_name_H-M   'P 1'
#
loop_
_entity.id
_entity.type
_entity.pdbx_description
1 polymer ?
#
loop_
_entity_poly.entity_id
_entity_poly.type
_entity_poly.pdbx_seq_one_letter_code
_entity_poly.pdbx_strand_id
1 'polypeptide(L)' 'MSYLIYRCDCGRVLYSKEDTKTKRCTCGKTLNVRKRRILKIADSADAATQAVQDMQEEIYGGSIFRTADQL' A
#
# COMPACT_ATOMS: atom_id res chain seq x y z
N MET A 1 1.07 11.55 14.00
CA MET A 1 1.25 11.90 12.58
C MET A 1 0.48 10.86 11.79
N SER A 2 -0.50 11.29 11.02
CA SER A 2 -1.40 10.45 10.21
C SER A 2 -0.75 10.03 8.89
N TYR A 3 -1.15 8.84 8.43
CA TYR A 3 -0.72 8.23 7.18
C TYR A 3 -1.93 7.92 6.32
N LEU A 4 -1.86 8.32 5.06
CA LEU A 4 -2.88 8.10 4.06
C LEU A 4 -2.54 6.85 3.26
N ILE A 5 -3.48 5.91 3.17
CA ILE A 5 -3.36 4.70 2.38
C ILE A 5 -4.19 4.85 1.10
N TYR A 6 -3.59 4.54 -0.06
CA TYR A 6 -4.21 4.69 -1.37
C TYR A 6 -3.65 3.69 -2.37
N ARG A 7 -4.35 3.52 -3.50
CA ARG A 7 -3.96 2.62 -4.58
C ARG A 7 -3.24 3.36 -5.71
N CYS A 8 -2.20 2.74 -6.25
CA CYS A 8 -1.56 3.15 -7.50
C CYS A 8 -2.36 2.64 -8.71
N ASP A 9 -2.18 3.28 -9.87
CA ASP A 9 -2.76 2.80 -11.14
C ASP A 9 -2.25 1.41 -11.56
N CYS A 10 -1.13 0.93 -11.00
CA CYS A 10 -0.65 -0.43 -11.21
C CYS A 10 -1.35 -1.48 -10.32
N GLY A 11 -2.30 -1.08 -9.48
CA GLY A 11 -3.03 -1.96 -8.57
C GLY A 11 -2.43 -2.07 -7.16
N ARG A 12 -1.15 -1.74 -6.97
CA ARG A 12 -0.49 -1.80 -5.65
C ARG A 12 -1.06 -0.77 -4.67
N VAL A 13 -1.19 -1.17 -3.42
CA VAL A 13 -1.53 -0.30 -2.30
C VAL A 13 -0.24 0.30 -1.71
N LEU A 14 -0.29 1.58 -1.37
CA LEU A 14 0.82 2.36 -0.83
C LEU A 14 0.28 3.23 0.31
N TYR A 15 1.16 3.61 1.24
CA TYR A 15 0.86 4.63 2.24
C TYR A 15 1.83 5.82 2.13
N SER A 16 1.43 7.00 2.55
CA SER A 16 2.35 8.14 2.77
C SER A 16 1.90 8.99 3.94
N LYS A 17 2.77 9.85 4.45
CA LYS A 17 2.37 10.87 5.42
C LYS A 17 1.34 11.81 4.78
N GLU A 18 0.46 12.37 5.60
CA GLU A 18 -0.60 13.27 5.12
C GLU A 18 -0.07 14.54 4.43
N ASP A 19 1.11 15.02 4.83
CA ASP A 19 1.77 16.19 4.25
C ASP A 19 2.40 15.93 2.86
N THR A 20 2.53 14.67 2.45
CA THR A 20 3.26 14.27 1.26
C THR A 20 2.45 14.60 0.00
N LYS A 21 2.96 15.51 -0.85
CA LYS A 21 2.29 15.91 -2.10
C LYS A 21 2.36 14.83 -3.18
N THR A 22 3.53 14.21 -3.34
CA THR A 22 3.79 13.23 -4.38
C THR A 22 4.55 12.04 -3.85
N LYS A 23 4.19 10.83 -4.27
CA LYS A 23 4.91 9.60 -3.94
C LYS A 23 5.20 8.79 -5.20
N ARG A 24 6.44 8.30 -5.33
CA ARG A 24 6.82 7.38 -6.40
C ARG A 24 6.42 5.96 -6.02
N CYS A 25 5.72 5.29 -6.92
CA CYS A 25 5.45 3.85 -6.79
C CYS A 25 6.64 3.06 -7.32
N THR A 26 6.81 1.84 -6.82
CA THR A 26 7.79 0.85 -7.30
C THR A 26 7.57 0.44 -8.76
N CYS A 27 6.40 0.70 -9.35
CA CYS A 27 6.17 0.54 -10.80
C CYS A 27 6.80 1.67 -11.64
N GLY A 28 7.44 2.66 -11.01
CA GLY A 28 8.07 3.79 -11.67
C GLY A 28 7.19 5.05 -11.79
N LYS A 29 5.87 4.92 -11.66
CA LYS A 29 4.92 6.05 -11.76
C LYS A 29 4.98 6.97 -10.52
N THR A 30 4.90 8.28 -10.75
CA THR A 30 4.77 9.30 -9.69
C THR A 30 3.30 9.64 -9.48
N LEU A 31 2.83 9.51 -8.25
CA LEU A 31 1.43 9.71 -7.87
C LEU A 31 1.29 11.02 -7.10
N ASN A 32 0.28 11.82 -7.43
CA ASN A 32 -0.15 12.95 -6.60
C ASN A 32 -1.12 12.45 -5.53
N VAL A 33 -0.71 12.48 -4.27
CA VAL A 33 -1.44 11.86 -3.14
C VAL A 33 -2.82 12.49 -2.95
N ARG A 34 -2.92 13.82 -3.03
CA ARG A 34 -4.17 14.56 -2.81
C ARG A 34 -5.24 14.30 -3.86
N LYS A 35 -4.84 13.86 -5.06
CA LYS A 35 -5.76 13.51 -6.15
C LYS A 35 -6.25 12.05 -6.07
N ARG A 36 -5.65 11.23 -5.20
CA ARG A 36 -6.00 9.81 -5.09
C ARG A 36 -7.14 9.61 -4.11
N ARG A 37 -7.94 8.59 -4.36
CA ARG A 37 -8.94 8.10 -3.43
C ARG A 37 -8.22 7.48 -2.22
N ILE A 38 -8.46 8.04 -1.05
CA ILE A 38 -7.93 7.52 0.21
C ILE A 38 -8.80 6.34 0.65
N LEU A 39 -8.17 5.21 0.92
CA LEU A 39 -8.83 3.98 1.35
C LEU A 39 -8.95 3.91 2.87
N LYS A 40 -7.89 4.33 3.57
CA LYS A 40 -7.81 4.31 5.03
C LYS A 40 -6.82 5.37 5.51
N ILE A 41 -7.03 5.85 6.73
CA ILE A 41 -6.11 6.72 7.46
C ILE A 41 -5.57 5.90 8.64
N ALA A 42 -4.26 5.95 8.87
CA ALA A 42 -3.58 5.25 9.96
C ALA A 42 -2.80 6.24 10.84
N ASP A 43 -2.80 6.02 12.14
CA ASP A 43 -2.22 6.97 13.10
C ASP A 43 -0.72 6.79 13.35
N SER A 44 -0.17 5.66 12.89
CA SER A 44 1.25 5.30 13.01
C SER A 44 1.78 4.66 11.72
N ALA A 45 3.10 4.69 11.55
CA ALA A 45 3.75 4.05 10.40
C ALA A 45 3.56 2.53 10.41
N ASP A 46 3.58 1.93 11.60
CA ASP A 46 3.39 0.49 11.78
C ASP A 46 1.96 0.08 11.39
N ALA A 47 0.96 0.83 11.87
CA ALA A 47 -0.44 0.60 11.49
C ALA A 47 -0.66 0.79 9.98
N ALA A 48 0.03 1.77 9.36
CA ALA A 48 -0.04 1.98 7.92
C ALA A 48 0.59 0.82 7.14
N THR A 49 1.71 0.29 7.64
CA THR A 49 2.43 -0.84 7.02
C THR A 49 1.58 -2.09 7.07
N GLN A 50 1.04 -2.43 8.25
CA GLN A 50 0.17 -3.59 8.42
C GLN A 50 -1.05 -3.49 7.51
N ALA A 51 -1.74 -2.34 7.51
CA ALA A 51 -2.92 -2.16 6.68
C ALA A 51 -2.61 -2.25 5.18
N VAL A 52 -1.44 -1.80 4.73
CA VAL A 52 -1.02 -1.99 3.33
C VAL A 52 -0.76 -3.46 3.04
N GLN A 53 -0.10 -4.19 3.95
CA GLN A 53 0.14 -5.62 3.80
C GLN A 53 -1.17 -6.40 3.71
N ASP A 54 -2.08 -6.21 4.66
CA ASP A 54 -3.39 -6.88 4.69
C ASP A 54 -4.15 -6.65 3.37
N MET A 55 -4.24 -5.40 2.91
CA MET A 55 -4.92 -5.08 1.64
C MET A 55 -4.22 -5.70 0.42
N GLN A 56 -2.90 -5.85 0.44
CA GLN A 56 -2.17 -6.47 -0.66
C GLN A 56 -2.39 -7.98 -0.69
N GLU A 57 -2.39 -8.63 0.47
CA GLU A 57 -2.67 -10.05 0.61
C GLU A 57 -4.14 -10.38 0.25
N GLU A 58 -5.08 -9.49 0.54
CA GLU A 58 -6.47 -9.61 0.09
C GLU A 58 -6.61 -9.52 -1.45
N ILE A 59 -5.84 -8.64 -2.10
CA ILE A 59 -5.93 -8.43 -3.56
C ILE A 59 -5.20 -9.53 -4.34
N TYR A 60 -4.01 -9.91 -3.89
CA TYR A 60 -3.08 -10.75 -4.66
C TYR A 60 -2.88 -12.15 -4.05
N GLY A 61 -3.45 -12.41 -2.88
CA GLY A 61 -3.16 -13.58 -2.06
C GLY A 61 -1.90 -13.38 -1.23
N GLY A 62 -1.85 -14.04 -0.07
CA GLY A 62 -0.64 -14.11 0.74
C GLY A 62 0.50 -14.74 -0.05
N SER A 63 1.73 -14.25 0.15
CA SER A 63 2.92 -14.88 -0.40
C SER A 63 3.20 -16.18 0.35
N ILE A 64 2.52 -17.25 -0.05
CA ILE A 64 2.83 -18.60 0.41
C ILE A 64 4.03 -19.13 -0.37
N PHE A 65 5.16 -19.25 0.32
CA PHE A 65 6.24 -20.12 -0.16
C PHE A 65 5.74 -21.55 -0.02
N ARG A 66 5.46 -22.20 -1.15
CA ARG A 66 5.19 -23.64 -1.15
C ARG A 66 6.52 -24.37 -1.11
N THR A 67 6.70 -25.24 -0.13
CA THR A 67 7.82 -26.18 -0.14
C THR A 67 7.62 -27.19 -1.27
N ALA A 68 8.70 -27.85 -1.70
CA ALA A 68 8.66 -28.75 -2.87
C ALA A 68 7.66 -29.93 -2.70
N ASP A 69 7.32 -30.28 -1.46
CA ASP A 69 6.32 -31.27 -1.07
C ASP A 69 4.86 -30.79 -1.17
N GLN A 70 4.62 -29.50 -1.41
CA GLN A 70 3.29 -28.87 -1.48
C GLN A 70 2.91 -28.41 -2.90
N LEU A 71 3.65 -28.87 -3.92
CA LEU A 71 3.44 -28.56 -5.33
C LEU A 71 2.43 -29.48 -6.00
#